data_AF-A0A4U1JNT0-F1
#
_entry.id   AF-A0A4U1JNT0-F1
#
_cell.length_a   1.000
_cell.length_b   1.000
_cell.length_c   1.000
_cell.angle_alpha   90.00
_cell.angle_beta   90.00
_cell.angle_gamma   90.00
#
_symmetry.space_group_name_H-M   'P 1'
#
loop_
_entity.id
_entity.type
_entity.pdbx_description
1 polymer ?
#
loop_
_entity_poly.entity_id
_entity_poly.type
_entity_poly.pdbx_seq_one_letter_code
_entity_poly.pdbx_strand_id
1 'polypeptide(L)' 'MTPRPRFPSTAEKMRAIRARCAAAPAGVAKARAEGHLQAAEAAQRRGWEGECNRRLDSAAHALGPGCQCSSGPS' A
#
# COMPACT_ATOMS: atom_id res chain seq x y z
N MET A 1 13.30 23.92 -4.43
CA MET A 1 13.71 22.72 -3.66
C MET A 1 12.50 22.23 -2.89
N THR A 2 11.87 21.14 -3.33
CA THR A 2 10.69 20.55 -2.68
C THR A 2 11.11 19.87 -1.38
N PRO A 3 10.51 20.19 -0.21
CA PRO A 3 10.86 19.54 1.03
C PRO A 3 10.47 18.06 0.95
N ARG A 4 11.49 17.17 0.94
CA ARG A 4 11.30 15.74 1.13
C ARG A 4 10.75 15.54 2.55
N PRO A 5 9.53 14.99 2.73
CA PRO A 5 9.06 14.67 4.06
C PRO A 5 9.99 13.61 4.65
N ARG A 6 10.60 13.94 5.80
CA ARG A 6 11.61 13.12 6.49
C ARG A 6 11.03 11.85 7.12
N PHE A 7 9.73 11.64 7.02
CA PHE A 7 9.04 10.38 7.30
C PHE A 7 7.88 10.30 6.32
N PRO A 8 7.67 9.18 5.60
CA PRO A 8 6.48 9.05 4.78
C PRO A 8 5.28 9.12 5.72
N SER A 9 4.48 10.19 5.64
CA SER A 9 3.21 10.23 6.37
C SER A 9 2.41 8.98 6.02
N THR A 10 1.55 8.53 6.93
CA THR A 10 0.69 7.35 6.72
C THR A 10 -0.03 7.39 5.36
N ALA A 11 -0.44 8.58 4.92
CA ALA A 11 -1.03 8.84 3.61
C ALA A 11 -0.06 8.56 2.42
N GLU A 12 1.22 8.86 2.58
CA GLU A 12 2.25 8.64 1.57
C GLU A 12 2.59 7.14 1.46
N LYS A 13 2.71 6.45 2.61
CA LYS A 13 2.85 4.98 2.65
C LYS A 13 1.64 4.30 2.01
N MET A 14 0.43 4.80 2.27
CA MET A 14 -0.80 4.29 1.65
C MET A 14 -0.83 4.47 0.13
N ARG A 15 -0.40 5.63 -0.40
CA ARG A 15 -0.26 5.85 -1.85
C ARG A 15 0.75 4.89 -2.47
N ALA A 16 1.92 4.69 -1.85
CA ALA A 16 2.94 3.78 -2.35
C ALA A 16 2.44 2.32 -2.41
N ILE A 17 1.74 1.86 -1.37
CA ILE A 17 1.15 0.51 -1.31
C ILE A 17 0.05 0.36 -2.36
N ARG A 18 -0.83 1.36 -2.52
CA ARG A 18 -1.86 1.39 -3.58
C ARG A 18 -1.23 1.29 -4.96
N ALA A 19 -0.16 2.03 -5.22
CA ALA A 19 0.56 1.98 -6.49
C ALA A 19 1.14 0.57 -6.75
N ARG A 20 1.78 -0.04 -5.74
CA ARG A 20 2.26 -1.44 -5.82
C ARG A 20 1.13 -2.43 -6.04
N CYS A 21 -0.01 -2.22 -5.39
CA CYS A 21 -1.20 -3.07 -5.53
C CYS A 21 -1.83 -2.96 -6.93
N ALA A 22 -1.82 -1.76 -7.51
CA ALA A 22 -2.28 -1.52 -8.87
C ALA A 22 -1.34 -2.13 -9.93
N ALA A 23 -0.03 -2.09 -9.69
CA ALA A 23 0.99 -2.68 -10.55
C ALA A 23 1.11 -4.22 -10.37
N ALA A 24 0.67 -4.76 -9.24
CA ALA A 24 0.71 -6.18 -8.97
C ALA A 24 -0.29 -6.94 -9.87
N PRO A 25 0.07 -8.15 -10.36
CA PRO A 25 -0.83 -8.97 -11.14
C PRO A 25 -2.09 -9.31 -10.32
N ALA A 26 -3.24 -9.33 -11.00
CA ALA A 26 -4.51 -9.67 -10.37
C ALA A 26 -4.44 -11.11 -9.83
N GLY A 27 -4.66 -11.26 -8.52
CA GLY A 27 -4.56 -12.54 -7.83
C GLY A 27 -4.87 -12.39 -6.34
N VAL A 28 -4.78 -13.50 -5.61
CA VAL A 28 -5.11 -13.57 -4.18
C VAL A 28 -4.31 -12.56 -3.35
N ALA A 29 -3.04 -12.31 -3.72
CA ALA A 29 -2.17 -11.31 -3.10
C ALA A 29 -2.72 -9.88 -3.26
N LYS A 30 -3.13 -9.51 -4.48
CA LYS A 30 -3.74 -8.20 -4.76
C LYS A 30 -5.05 -8.03 -3.99
N ALA A 31 -5.95 -9.01 -4.08
CA ALA A 31 -7.24 -8.96 -3.38
C ALA A 31 -7.08 -8.81 -1.86
N ARG A 32 -6.11 -9.53 -1.26
CA ARG A 32 -5.75 -9.36 0.16
C ARG A 32 -5.22 -7.96 0.45
N ALA A 33 -4.30 -7.45 -0.36
CA ALA A 33 -3.72 -6.13 -0.19
C ALA A 33 -4.78 -5.01 -0.34
N GLU A 34 -5.73 -5.14 -1.27
CA GLU A 34 -6.86 -4.22 -1.43
C GLU A 34 -7.75 -4.20 -0.19
N GLY A 35 -8.09 -5.36 0.38
CA GLY A 35 -8.84 -5.44 1.64
C GLY A 35 -8.13 -4.75 2.81
N HIS A 36 -6.80 -4.94 2.92
CA HIS A 36 -6.00 -4.24 3.92
C HIS A 36 -5.93 -2.73 3.67
N LEU A 37 -5.80 -2.29 2.42
CA LEU A 37 -5.78 -0.88 2.03
C LEU A 37 -7.10 -0.18 2.35
N GLN A 38 -8.23 -0.83 2.09
CA GLN A 38 -9.56 -0.28 2.36
C GLN A 38 -9.77 -0.09 3.87
N ALA A 39 -9.31 -1.06 4.68
CA ALA A 39 -9.29 -0.94 6.13
C ALA A 39 -8.34 0.17 6.61
N ALA A 40 -7.19 0.32 5.97
CA ALA A 40 -6.24 1.39 6.28
C ALA A 40 -6.86 2.77 6.01
N GLU A 41 -7.58 2.96 4.90
CA GLU A 41 -8.30 4.21 4.60
C GLU A 41 -9.38 4.53 5.64
N ALA A 42 -10.15 3.53 6.06
CA ALA A 42 -11.14 3.71 7.10
C ALA A 42 -10.50 4.14 8.43
N ALA A 43 -9.36 3.53 8.81
CA ALA A 43 -8.59 3.92 9.98
C ALA A 43 -8.01 5.33 9.85
N GLN A 44 -7.51 5.71 8.67
CA GLN A 44 -6.97 7.06 8.42
C GLN A 44 -8.06 8.12 8.54
N ARG A 45 -9.28 7.87 8.01
CA ARG A 45 -10.42 8.78 8.16
C ARG A 45 -10.84 8.98 9.61
N ARG A 46 -10.59 7.99 10.47
CA ARG A 46 -10.83 8.04 11.91
C ARG A 46 -9.69 8.68 12.71
N GLY A 47 -8.57 9.04 12.07
CA GLY A 47 -7.35 9.52 12.75
C GLY A 47 -6.61 8.42 13.51
N TRP A 48 -6.85 7.14 13.21
CA TRP A 48 -6.21 6.00 13.87
C TRP A 48 -4.92 5.62 13.14
N GLU A 49 -3.89 6.45 13.30
CA GLU A 49 -2.61 6.26 12.60
C GLU A 49 -1.96 4.91 12.89
N GLY A 50 -2.00 4.43 14.14
CA GLY A 50 -1.43 3.13 14.51
C GLY A 50 -2.10 1.95 13.80
N GLU A 51 -3.44 1.93 13.74
CA GLU A 51 -4.18 0.89 13.03
C GLU A 51 -3.94 1.00 11.51
N CYS A 52 -3.96 2.21 10.98
CA CYS A 52 -3.67 2.46 9.58
C CYS A 52 -2.28 1.93 9.20
N ASN A 53 -1.25 2.24 9.99
CA ASN A 53 0.12 1.83 9.71
C ASN A 53 0.28 0.29 9.77
N ARG A 54 -0.40 -0.39 10.70
CA ARG A 54 -0.45 -1.86 10.77
C ARG A 54 -1.09 -2.48 9.53
N ARG A 55 -2.21 -1.91 9.07
CA ARG A 55 -2.90 -2.39 7.85
C ARG A 55 -2.07 -2.18 6.60
N LEU A 56 -1.37 -1.05 6.49
CA LEU A 56 -0.44 -0.79 5.39
C LEU A 56 0.72 -1.78 5.37
N ASP A 57 1.22 -2.17 6.54
CA ASP A 57 2.28 -3.17 6.64
C ASP A 57 1.79 -4.57 6.20
N SER A 58 0.58 -4.96 6.63
CA SER A 58 -0.05 -6.20 6.17
C SER A 58 -0.28 -6.21 4.66
N ALA A 59 -0.73 -5.08 4.09
CA ALA A 59 -0.88 -4.92 2.64
C ALA A 59 0.47 -5.03 1.93
N ALA A 60 1.52 -4.40 2.46
CA ALA A 60 2.88 -4.49 1.93
C ALA A 60 3.37 -5.94 1.91
N HIS A 61 3.14 -6.65 3.01
CA HIS A 61 3.55 -8.03 3.18
C HIS A 61 2.78 -8.97 2.24
N ALA A 62 1.49 -8.74 2.05
CA ALA A 62 0.67 -9.48 1.10
C ALA A 62 1.13 -9.32 -0.35
N LEU A 63 1.62 -8.13 -0.73
CA LEU A 63 2.20 -7.86 -2.05
C LEU A 63 3.64 -8.39 -2.20
N GLY A 64 4.29 -8.74 -1.09
CA GLY A 64 5.67 -9.22 -1.03
C GLY A 64 6.72 -8.17 -1.37
N PRO A 65 7.98 -8.34 -0.91
CA PRO A 65 9.10 -7.46 -1.27
C PRO A 65 9.57 -7.61 -2.74
N GLY A 66 8.97 -8.49 -3.54
CA GLY A 66 9.59 -9.00 -4.77
C GLY A 66 8.79 -8.95 -6.06
N CYS A 67 7.57 -8.39 -6.12
CA CYS A 67 6.84 -8.35 -7.39
C CYS A 67 7.26 -7.13 -8.24
N GLN A 68 8.54 -7.11 -8.61
CA GLN A 68 9.06 -6.39 -9.77
C GLN A 68 8.93 -7.34 -10.98
N CYS A 69 7.73 -7.85 -11.23
CA CYS A 69 7.55 -8.85 -12.28
C CYS A 69 6.63 -8.28 -13.36
N SER A 70 7.28 -7.51 -14.23
CA SER A 70 7.06 -7.54 -15.68
C SER A 70 5.68 -7.11 -16.18
N SER A 71 5.53 -5.80 -16.36
CA SER A 71 4.81 -5.32 -17.54
C SER A 71 5.63 -5.66 -18.78
N GLY A 72 5.06 -6.43 -19.68
CA GLY A 72 5.52 -6.53 -21.06
C GLY A 72 4.31 -6.80 -21.95
N PRO A 73 3.72 -5.78 -22.60
CA PRO A 73 2.84 -6.01 -23.73
C PRO A 73 3.70 -6.16 -24.99
N SER A 74 3.52 -7.23 -25.75
CA SER A 74 3.94 -7.34 -27.16
C SER A 74 2.92 -8.18 -27.90
#